data_AF-A0A2V9M9C3-F1
#
_entry.id   AF-A0A2V9M9C3-F1
#
_cell.length_a   1.000
_cell.length_b   1.000
_cell.length_c   1.000
_cell.angle_alpha   90.00
_cell.angle_beta   90.00
_cell.angle_gamma   90.00
#
_symmetry.space_group_name_H-M   'P 1'
#
loop_
_entity.id
_entity.type
_entity.pdbx_description
1 polymer ?
#
loop_
_entity_poly.entity_id
_entity_poly.type
_entity_poly.pdbx_seq_one_letter_code
_entity_poly.pdbx_strand_id
1 'polypeptide(L)'
;MTKAKAPSIPDTHVLRRLMEDYLDMLREAEKNVKKNLALDPEKEEFWDYLSEHAADIWWVGTRSQSIVDEIDDLIDQLPED
;
A
#
# COMPACT_ATOMS: atom_id res chain seq x y z
N MET A 1 23.92 5.86 36.74
CA MET A 1 22.84 6.68 36.19
C MET A 1 22.40 6.06 34.87
N THR A 2 21.28 5.35 34.89
CA THR A 2 20.68 4.67 33.74
C THR A 2 20.10 5.74 32.81
N LYS A 3 20.74 5.95 31.65
CA LYS A 3 20.19 6.84 30.62
C LYS A 3 18.92 6.19 30.07
N ALA A 4 17.76 6.77 30.37
CA ALA A 4 16.52 6.41 29.72
C ALA A 4 16.73 6.54 28.20
N LYS A 5 16.50 5.44 27.46
CA LYS A 5 16.34 5.49 26.00
C LYS A 5 15.15 6.41 25.76
N ALA A 6 15.40 7.59 25.20
CA ALA A 6 14.33 8.45 24.72
C ALA A 6 13.48 7.63 23.74
N PRO A 7 12.14 7.59 23.87
CA PRO A 7 11.29 7.00 22.85
C PRO A 7 11.55 7.79 21.58
N SER A 8 12.14 7.16 20.56
CA SER A 8 12.28 7.79 19.26
C SER A 8 10.88 7.84 18.68
N ILE A 9 10.21 8.98 18.87
CA ILE A 9 8.94 9.27 18.19
C ILE A 9 9.18 8.95 16.70
N PRO A 10 8.40 8.04 16.09
CA PRO A 10 8.51 7.75 14.67
C PRO A 10 8.42 9.07 13.91
N ASP A 11 9.38 9.30 13.02
CA ASP A 11 9.41 10.54 12.25
C ASP A 11 8.12 10.63 11.43
N THR A 12 7.23 11.55 11.79
CA THR A 12 5.96 11.78 11.11
C THR A 12 6.12 12.03 9.61
N HIS A 13 7.31 12.44 9.14
CA HIS A 13 7.63 12.52 7.71
C HIS A 13 7.74 11.14 7.04
N VAL A 14 8.28 10.14 7.74
CA VAL A 14 8.37 8.75 7.25
C VAL A 14 6.98 8.13 7.12
N LEU A 15 6.16 8.28 8.15
CA LEU A 15 4.75 7.84 8.13
C LEU A 15 3.97 8.46 6.98
N ARG A 16 4.09 9.79 6.81
CA ARG A 16 3.43 10.52 5.72
C ARG A 16 3.86 9.98 4.35
N ARG A 17 5.16 9.77 4.14
CA ARG A 17 5.68 9.26 2.88
C ARG A 17 5.19 7.85 2.57
N LEU A 18 5.17 6.96 3.56
CA LEU A 18 4.61 5.61 3.39
C LEU A 18 3.13 5.64 3.02
N MET A 19 2.34 6.55 3.61
CA MET A 19 0.94 6.73 3.25
C MET A 19 0.75 7.30 1.84
N GLU A 20 1.60 8.24 1.41
CA GLU A 20 1.59 8.80 0.06
C GLU A 20 1.92 7.73 -0.99
N ASP A 21 3.00 6.97 -0.77
CA ASP A 21 3.41 5.87 -1.65
C ASP A 21 2.31 4.79 -1.75
N TYR A 22 1.62 4.52 -0.64
CA TYR A 22 0.48 3.60 -0.63
C TYR A 22 -0.72 4.12 -1.44
N LEU A 23 -1.07 5.40 -1.27
CA LEU A 23 -2.17 6.02 -1.99
C LEU A 23 -1.93 6.02 -3.50
N ASP A 24 -0.70 6.26 -3.94
CA ASP A 24 -0.37 6.26 -5.36
C ASP A 24 -0.41 4.84 -5.95
N MET A 25 0.08 3.84 -5.23
CA MET A 25 -0.07 2.43 -5.64
C MET A 25 -1.55 2.01 -5.76
N LEU A 26 -2.40 2.42 -4.80
CA LEU A 26 -3.83 2.13 -4.86
C LEU A 26 -4.51 2.81 -6.05
N ARG A 27 -4.15 4.06 -6.37
CA ARG A 27 -4.69 4.78 -7.54
C ARG A 27 -4.32 4.11 -8.86
N GLU A 28 -3.09 3.63 -8.97
CA GLU A 28 -2.62 2.95 -10.18
C GLU A 28 -3.35 1.62 -10.40
N ALA A 29 -3.49 0.83 -9.34
CA ALA A 29 -4.26 -0.40 -9.41
C ALA A 29 -5.74 -0.15 -9.70
N GLU A 30 -6.37 0.86 -9.06
CA GLU A 30 -7.75 1.23 -9.34
C GLU A 30 -7.95 1.59 -10.82
N LYS A 31 -7.01 2.35 -11.40
CA LYS A 31 -7.01 2.71 -12.82
C LYS A 31 -6.94 1.46 -13.71
N ASN A 32 -6.04 0.52 -13.41
CA ASN A 32 -5.87 -0.71 -14.19
C ASN A 32 -7.11 -1.61 -14.08
N VAL A 33 -7.69 -1.78 -12.89
CA VAL A 33 -8.94 -2.52 -12.70
C VAL A 33 -10.10 -1.89 -13.49
N LYS A 34 -10.28 -0.57 -13.41
CA LYS A 34 -11.34 0.13 -14.15
C LYS A 34 -11.18 -0.02 -15.65
N LYS A 35 -9.96 0.08 -16.16
CA LYS A 35 -9.68 -0.10 -17.59
C LYS A 35 -9.98 -1.53 -18.01
N ASN A 36 -9.57 -2.52 -17.23
CA ASN A 36 -9.84 -3.92 -17.54
C ASN A 36 -11.34 -4.24 -17.54
N LEU A 37 -12.10 -3.71 -16.58
CA LEU A 37 -13.56 -3.88 -16.50
C LEU A 37 -14.32 -3.18 -17.64
N ALA A 38 -13.70 -2.22 -18.31
CA ALA A 38 -14.27 -1.57 -19.49
C ALA A 38 -14.02 -2.35 -20.79
N LEU A 39 -13.12 -3.34 -20.76
CA LEU A 39 -12.86 -4.23 -21.89
C LEU A 39 -13.89 -5.36 -21.96
N ASP A 40 -14.05 -5.92 -23.15
CA ASP A 40 -14.95 -7.03 -23.42
C ASP A 40 -14.29 -8.37 -23.03
N PRO A 41 -14.84 -9.13 -22.06
CA PRO A 41 -14.26 -10.40 -21.62
C PRO A 41 -14.18 -11.48 -22.70
N GLU A 42 -14.96 -11.35 -23.78
CA GLU A 42 -14.92 -12.29 -24.92
C GLU A 42 -13.74 -12.01 -25.86
N LYS A 43 -13.03 -10.88 -25.68
CA LYS A 43 -11.91 -10.47 -26.54
C LYS A 43 -10.57 -10.74 -25.87
N GLU A 44 -9.58 -11.09 -26.69
CA GLU A 44 -8.19 -11.32 -26.27
C GLU A 44 -7.59 -10.12 -25.53
N GLU A 45 -7.93 -8.90 -25.95
CA GLU A 45 -7.49 -7.65 -25.31
C GLU A 45 -7.78 -7.58 -23.80
N PHE A 46 -8.91 -8.13 -23.34
CA PHE A 46 -9.23 -8.21 -21.91
C PHE A 46 -8.24 -9.10 -21.17
N TRP A 47 -7.92 -10.26 -21.73
CA TRP A 47 -7.04 -11.24 -21.10
C TRP A 47 -5.58 -10.81 -21.15
N ASP A 48 -5.16 -10.19 -22.25
CA ASP A 48 -3.84 -9.59 -22.39
C ASP A 48 -3.65 -8.49 -21.35
N TYR A 49 -4.59 -7.55 -21.27
CA TYR A 49 -4.54 -6.44 -20.33
C TYR A 49 -4.61 -6.91 -18.87
N LEU A 50 -5.46 -7.90 -18.57
CA LEU A 50 -5.52 -8.53 -17.26
C LEU A 50 -4.18 -9.19 -16.91
N SER A 51 -3.55 -9.89 -17.84
CA SER A 51 -2.28 -10.59 -17.59
C SER A 51 -1.11 -9.64 -17.37
N GLU A 52 -1.05 -8.54 -18.14
CA GLU A 52 -0.01 -7.51 -18.04
C GLU A 52 -0.07 -6.78 -16.70
N HIS A 53 -1.29 -6.54 -16.20
CA HIS A 53 -1.53 -5.80 -14.95
C HIS A 53 -1.93 -6.70 -13.76
N ALA A 54 -1.87 -8.03 -13.92
CA ALA A 54 -2.21 -8.98 -12.86
C ALA A 54 -1.33 -8.76 -11.62
N ALA A 55 -0.06 -8.43 -11.83
CA ALA A 55 0.87 -8.11 -10.76
C ALA A 55 0.38 -6.89 -9.96
N ASP A 56 -0.02 -5.80 -10.61
CA ASP A 56 -0.49 -4.58 -9.94
C ASP A 56 -1.76 -4.85 -9.13
N ILE A 57 -2.69 -5.63 -9.69
CA ILE A 57 -3.95 -6.01 -9.03
C ILE A 57 -3.69 -6.92 -7.83
N TRP A 58 -2.77 -7.88 -7.97
CA TRP A 58 -2.38 -8.79 -6.89
C TRP A 58 -1.58 -8.09 -5.79
N TRP A 59 -0.68 -7.18 -6.18
CA TRP A 59 0.15 -6.40 -5.26
C TRP A 59 -0.67 -5.54 -4.32
N VAL A 60 -1.81 -5.00 -4.75
CA VAL A 60 -2.71 -4.29 -3.82
C VAL A 60 -3.24 -5.20 -2.72
N GLY A 61 -3.63 -6.43 -3.06
CA GLY A 61 -4.09 -7.41 -2.06
C GLY A 61 -3.01 -7.70 -1.03
N THR A 62 -1.78 -7.97 -1.48
CA THR A 62 -0.67 -8.32 -0.58
C THR A 62 -0.14 -7.12 0.20
N ARG A 63 0.02 -5.97 -0.44
CA ARG A 63 0.62 -4.77 0.15
C ARG A 63 -0.32 -4.07 1.12
N SER A 64 -1.63 -4.10 0.88
CA SER A 64 -2.63 -3.56 1.81
C SER A 64 -2.56 -4.21 3.19
N GLN A 65 -2.37 -5.53 3.25
CA GLN A 65 -2.19 -6.25 4.51
C GLN A 65 -0.90 -5.80 5.23
N SER A 66 0.23 -5.77 4.51
CA SER A 66 1.52 -5.38 5.11
C SER A 66 1.58 -3.93 5.60
N ILE A 67 0.81 -3.02 4.99
CA ILE A 67 0.83 -1.61 5.38
C ILE A 67 0.02 -1.35 6.63
N VAL A 68 -1.05 -2.12 6.86
CA VAL A 68 -1.75 -2.09 8.15
C VAL A 68 -0.80 -2.54 9.25
N ASP A 69 -0.09 -3.66 9.03
CA ASP A 69 0.88 -4.17 10.00
C ASP A 69 2.03 -3.15 10.25
N GLU A 70 2.57 -2.51 9.20
CA GLU A 70 3.59 -1.45 9.32
C GLU A 70 3.08 -0.21 10.08
N ILE A 71 1.80 0.17 9.89
CA ILE A 71 1.19 1.29 10.61
C ILE A 71 0.96 0.93 12.08
N ASP A 72 0.46 -0.26 12.37
CA ASP A 72 0.23 -0.75 13.73
C ASP A 72 1.56 -0.84 14.50
N ASP A 73 2.62 -1.37 13.89
CA ASP A 73 3.97 -1.40 14.47
C ASP A 73 4.51 0.02 14.80
N LEU A 74 4.17 1.01 13.97
CA LEU A 74 4.58 2.40 14.19
C LEU A 74 3.73 3.08 15.28
N ILE A 75 2.45 2.70 15.41
CA ILE A 75 1.57 3.15 16.49
C ILE A 75 2.04 2.56 17.83
N ASP A 76 2.40 1.28 17.88
CA ASP A 76 2.90 0.60 19.08
C ASP A 76 4.23 1.18 19.59
N GLN A 77 4.97 1.88 18.72
CA GLN A 77 6.19 2.61 19.08
C GLN A 77 5.95 4.03 19.60
N LEU A 78 4.72 4.54 19.50
CA LEU A 78 4.37 5.82 20.08
C LEU A 78 4.32 5.69 21.61
N PRO A 79 4.84 6.69 22.36
CA PRO A 79 4.64 6.71 23.78
C PRO A 79 3.13 6.76 24.09
N GLU A 80 2.66 5.84 24.93
CA GLU A 80 1.35 5.98 25.57
C GLU A 80 1.40 7.24 26.45
N ASP A 81 0.52 8.20 26.18
CA ASP A 81 0.28 9.35 27.07
C ASP A 81 -0.25 8.88 28.45
#